data_AF-D4H1H5-F1
#
_entry.id   AF-D4H1H5-F1
#
_cell.length_a   1.000
_cell.length_b   1.000
_cell.length_c   1.000
_cell.angle_alpha   90.00
_cell.angle_beta   90.00
_cell.angle_gamma   90.00
#
_symmetry.space_group_name_H-M   'P 1'
#
loop_
_entity.id
_entity.type
_entity.pdbx_description
1 polymer ?
#
loop_
_entity_poly.entity_id
_entity_poly.type
_entity_poly.pdbx_seq_one_letter_code
_entity_poly.pdbx_strand_id
1 'polypeptide(L)'
;MDCTKFRELISLYIDEESSAVQTQALEKHMETCGECRAALASQLKLRDMVCSSYVKTIDIDLSASIMGKINGAGEVKSKKPSSVKRLSMVVAAAAAVCVIAMAAMMSLNVDNNKVAGNEKLEEYVIEHVGSGVSDFQGEVEAVNIEK
;
A
#
# COMPACT_ATOMS: atom_id res chain seq x y z
N MET A 1 -43.19 0.09 23.27
CA MET A 1 -41.89 0.12 22.55
C MET A 1 -41.06 1.23 23.16
N ASP A 2 -39.76 1.02 23.36
CA ASP A 2 -38.91 1.94 24.10
C ASP A 2 -38.48 3.13 23.22
N CYS A 3 -39.27 4.20 23.23
CA CYS A 3 -39.04 5.43 22.46
C CYS A 3 -37.70 6.10 22.83
N THR A 4 -37.13 5.78 24.00
CA THR A 4 -35.87 6.35 24.50
C THR A 4 -34.71 6.08 23.54
N LYS A 5 -34.59 4.83 23.06
CA LYS A 5 -33.54 4.42 22.11
C LYS A 5 -33.70 5.13 20.76
N PHE A 6 -34.93 5.32 20.33
CA PHE A 6 -35.22 6.02 19.08
C PHE A 6 -34.96 7.53 19.19
N ARG A 7 -35.13 8.15 20.37
CA ARG A 7 -34.74 9.56 20.56
C ARG A 7 -33.24 9.79 20.40
N GLU A 8 -32.42 8.86 20.86
CA GLU A 8 -30.97 8.91 20.63
C GLU A 8 -30.63 8.73 19.15
N LEU A 9 -31.27 7.77 18.49
CA LEU A 9 -31.15 7.56 17.03
C LEU A 9 -31.60 8.78 16.21
N ILE A 10 -32.62 9.52 16.65
CA ILE A 10 -33.04 10.75 15.98
C ILE A 10 -31.92 11.80 16.04
N SER A 11 -31.20 11.94 17.15
CA SER A 11 -30.05 12.84 17.23
C SER A 11 -28.98 12.46 16.21
N LEU A 12 -28.57 11.19 16.21
CA LEU A 12 -27.59 10.66 15.25
C LEU A 12 -28.03 10.83 13.79
N TYR A 13 -29.34 10.71 13.52
CA TYR A 13 -29.90 10.93 12.19
C TYR A 13 -29.79 12.39 11.74
N ILE A 14 -30.03 13.35 12.63
CA ILE A 14 -29.92 14.78 12.32
C ILE A 14 -28.46 15.19 12.08
N ASP A 15 -27.53 14.59 12.81
CA ASP A 15 -26.09 14.84 12.70
C ASP A 15 -25.44 14.09 11.52
N GLU A 16 -26.23 13.36 10.72
CA GLU A 16 -25.77 12.51 9.60
C GLU A 16 -24.79 11.38 10.02
N GLU A 17 -24.81 10.99 11.30
CA GLU A 17 -23.95 9.95 11.89
C GLU A 17 -24.63 8.57 11.95
N SER A 18 -25.92 8.48 11.61
CA SER A 18 -26.64 7.21 11.62
C SER A 18 -26.20 6.28 10.49
N SER A 19 -25.95 5.00 10.81
CA SER A 19 -25.74 3.96 9.79
C SER A 19 -27.04 3.64 9.04
N ALA A 20 -26.96 3.10 7.82
CA ALA A 20 -28.13 2.74 7.01
C ALA A 20 -29.12 1.80 7.74
N VAL A 21 -28.60 0.86 8.55
CA VAL A 21 -29.42 -0.06 9.35
C VAL A 21 -30.20 0.70 10.43
N GLN A 22 -29.55 1.66 11.10
CA GLN A 22 -30.15 2.50 12.11
C GLN A 22 -31.22 3.42 11.53
N THR A 23 -30.97 4.00 10.36
CA THR A 23 -31.95 4.82 9.64
C THR A 23 -33.20 4.02 9.30
N GLN A 24 -33.05 2.82 8.72
CA GLN A 24 -34.18 1.96 8.39
C GLN A 24 -34.98 1.54 9.65
N ALA A 25 -34.29 1.25 10.76
CA ALA A 25 -34.94 0.92 12.02
C ALA A 25 -35.74 2.11 12.58
N LEU A 26 -35.20 3.33 12.47
CA LEU A 26 -35.86 4.55 12.88
C LEU A 26 -37.10 4.83 12.02
N GLU A 27 -36.99 4.74 10.70
CA GLU A 27 -38.11 4.92 9.76
C GLU A 27 -39.25 3.96 10.05
N LYS A 28 -38.95 2.67 10.24
CA LYS A 28 -39.94 1.65 10.61
C LYS A 28 -40.62 1.96 11.94
N HIS A 29 -39.89 2.47 12.93
CA HIS A 29 -40.50 2.89 14.19
C HIS A 29 -41.42 4.09 14.01
N MET A 30 -41.01 5.06 13.18
CA MET A 30 -41.77 6.26 12.88
C MET A 30 -43.05 6.01 12.11
N GLU A 31 -43.23 4.87 11.43
CA GLU A 31 -44.53 4.50 10.83
C GLU A 31 -45.61 4.31 11.91
N THR A 32 -45.23 3.78 13.06
CA THR A 32 -46.16 3.39 14.14
C THR A 32 -46.17 4.36 15.33
N CYS A 33 -45.09 5.13 15.53
CA CYS A 33 -44.93 6.02 16.68
C CYS A 33 -45.08 7.50 16.29
N GLY A 34 -46.20 8.12 16.71
CA GLY A 34 -46.45 9.54 16.49
C GLY A 34 -45.55 10.46 17.32
N GLU A 35 -45.16 10.04 18.53
CA GLU A 35 -44.32 10.84 19.42
C GLU A 35 -42.90 11.04 18.86
N CYS A 36 -42.29 9.97 18.35
CA CYS A 36 -40.97 10.05 17.72
C CYS A 36 -41.01 10.89 16.43
N ARG A 37 -42.13 10.88 15.70
CA ARG A 37 -42.33 11.75 14.53
C ARG A 37 -42.39 13.23 14.93
N ALA A 38 -43.11 13.55 16.00
CA ALA A 38 -43.14 14.91 16.55
C ALA A 38 -41.77 15.34 17.10
N ALA A 39 -41.03 14.43 17.73
CA ALA A 39 -39.68 14.70 18.23
C ALA A 39 -38.73 15.07 17.08
N LEU A 40 -38.68 14.26 16.00
CA LEU A 40 -37.86 14.57 14.82
C LEU A 40 -38.25 15.93 14.22
N ALA A 41 -39.54 16.20 14.03
CA ALA A 41 -40.01 17.47 13.46
C ALA A 41 -39.60 18.68 14.32
N SER A 42 -39.65 18.55 15.65
CA SER A 42 -39.24 19.63 16.55
C SER A 42 -37.74 19.90 16.50
N GLN A 43 -36.90 18.86 16.43
CA GLN A 43 -35.45 19.01 16.33
C GLN A 43 -35.02 19.56 14.96
N LEU A 44 -35.66 19.14 13.86
CA LEU A 44 -35.43 19.72 12.53
C LEU A 44 -35.77 21.22 12.51
N LYS A 45 -36.90 21.60 13.11
CA LYS A 45 -37.28 23.00 13.23
C LYS A 45 -36.25 23.81 14.03
N LEU A 46 -35.70 23.24 15.11
CA LEU A 46 -34.62 23.88 15.87
C LEU A 46 -33.37 24.06 15.00
N ARG A 47 -32.95 23.03 14.25
CA ARG A 47 -31.83 23.11 13.32
C ARG A 47 -32.03 24.23 12.30
N ASP A 48 -33.21 24.34 11.70
CA ASP A 48 -33.51 25.37 10.71
C ASP A 48 -33.50 26.79 11.31
N MET A 49 -34.02 26.95 12.53
CA MET A 49 -33.95 28.23 13.24
C MET A 49 -32.51 28.63 13.55
N VAL A 50 -31.67 27.69 13.97
CA VAL A 50 -30.24 27.95 14.21
C VAL A 50 -29.54 28.34 12.90
N CYS A 51 -29.71 27.56 11.84
CA CYS A 51 -29.12 27.85 10.53
C CYS A 51 -29.56 29.20 9.96
N SER A 52 -30.85 29.54 10.07
CA SER A 52 -31.37 30.82 9.57
C SER A 52 -30.97 32.02 10.42
N SER A 53 -30.76 31.84 11.72
CA SER A 53 -30.23 32.89 12.60
C SER A 53 -28.74 33.18 12.36
N TYR A 54 -28.01 32.22 11.80
CA TYR A 54 -26.60 32.36 11.53
C TYR A 54 -26.35 33.25 10.31
N VAL A 55 -26.04 34.51 10.57
CA VAL A 55 -25.53 35.42 9.55
C VAL A 55 -24.03 35.21 9.44
N LYS A 56 -23.54 34.65 8.31
CA LYS A 56 -22.11 34.54 8.03
C LYS A 56 -21.52 35.95 7.92
N THR A 57 -20.78 36.36 8.95
CA THR A 57 -20.27 37.74 9.08
C THR A 57 -18.99 38.01 8.29
N ILE A 58 -18.31 36.98 7.78
CA ILE A 58 -17.02 37.15 7.12
C ILE A 58 -16.94 36.27 5.87
N ASP A 59 -16.77 36.91 4.73
CA ASP A 59 -16.40 36.26 3.47
C ASP A 59 -14.87 36.21 3.38
N ILE A 60 -14.27 35.14 3.91
CA ILE A 60 -12.84 34.89 3.77
C ILE A 60 -12.66 34.04 2.51
N ASP A 61 -12.10 34.64 1.45
CA ASP A 61 -11.72 33.89 0.25
C ASP A 61 -10.43 33.09 0.51
N LEU A 62 -10.62 31.82 0.87
CA LEU A 62 -9.54 30.85 1.07
C LEU A 62 -9.26 30.04 -0.20
N SER A 63 -9.97 30.29 -1.30
CA SER A 63 -9.96 29.44 -2.51
C SER A 63 -8.55 29.32 -3.08
N ALA A 64 -7.83 30.45 -3.18
CA ALA A 64 -6.46 30.47 -3.67
C ALA A 64 -5.50 29.69 -2.76
N SER A 65 -5.65 29.79 -1.43
CA SER A 65 -4.82 29.09 -0.46
C SER A 65 -5.04 27.58 -0.49
N ILE A 66 -6.31 27.15 -0.61
CA ILE A 66 -6.70 25.75 -0.70
C ILE A 66 -6.21 25.13 -2.01
N MET A 67 -6.47 25.78 -3.16
CA MET A 67 -6.04 25.28 -4.47
C MET A 67 -4.51 25.21 -4.59
N GLY A 68 -3.79 26.16 -4.00
CA GLY A 68 -2.32 26.10 -3.91
C GLY A 68 -1.82 24.84 -3.20
N LYS A 69 -2.48 24.42 -2.11
CA LYS A 69 -2.13 23.19 -1.37
C LYS A 69 -2.52 21.91 -2.11
N ILE A 70 -3.67 21.89 -2.79
CA ILE A 70 -4.12 20.75 -3.59
C ILE A 70 -3.14 20.51 -4.75
N ASN A 71 -2.78 21.57 -5.48
CA ASN A 71 -1.87 21.47 -6.62
C ASN A 71 -0.43 21.12 -6.19
N GLY A 72 0.07 21.69 -5.08
CA GLY A 72 1.39 21.39 -4.55
C GLY A 72 1.56 19.99 -3.97
N ALA A 73 0.48 19.33 -3.55
CA ALA A 73 0.50 17.95 -3.08
C ALA A 73 0.64 16.92 -4.23
N GLY A 74 0.28 17.30 -5.46
CA GLY A 74 0.40 16.45 -6.65
C GLY A 74 1.76 16.51 -7.35
N GLU A 75 2.59 17.51 -7.07
CA GLU A 75 3.91 17.63 -7.67
C GLU A 75 4.93 16.76 -6.94
N VAL A 76 4.86 15.45 -7.18
CA VAL A 76 6.01 14.56 -6.93
C VAL A 76 7.14 15.09 -7.78
N LYS A 77 8.10 15.80 -7.16
CA LYS A 77 9.35 16.24 -7.79
C LYS A 77 9.99 15.02 -8.43
N SER A 78 9.75 14.84 -9.73
CA SER A 78 10.33 13.78 -10.53
C SER A 78 11.83 14.04 -10.54
N LYS A 79 12.57 13.28 -9.72
CA LYS A 79 14.03 13.37 -9.66
C LYS A 79 14.55 13.14 -11.08
N LYS A 80 15.04 14.20 -11.74
CA LYS A 80 15.71 14.09 -13.03
C LYS A 80 16.75 12.96 -12.93
N PRO A 81 16.77 12.01 -13.88
CA PRO A 81 17.77 10.94 -13.84
C PRO A 81 19.14 11.59 -13.94
N SER A 82 19.96 11.46 -12.88
CA SER A 82 21.25 12.13 -12.84
C SER A 82 22.20 11.53 -13.88
N SER A 83 22.95 12.39 -14.55
CA SER A 83 23.83 12.05 -15.67
C SER A 83 24.88 10.98 -15.33
N VAL A 84 25.17 10.77 -14.04
CA VAL A 84 26.04 9.70 -13.54
C VAL A 84 25.49 8.29 -13.80
N LYS A 85 24.17 8.07 -13.80
CA LYS A 85 23.59 6.76 -14.16
C LYS A 85 23.79 6.42 -15.63
N ARG A 86 23.77 7.44 -16.51
CA ARG A 86 24.05 7.27 -17.94
C ARG A 86 25.52 6.96 -18.20
N LEU A 87 26.43 7.63 -17.49
CA LEU A 87 27.88 7.36 -17.60
C LEU A 87 28.23 5.95 -17.08
N SER A 88 27.63 5.54 -15.96
CA SER A 88 27.83 4.19 -15.40
C SER A 88 27.35 3.09 -16.34
N MET A 89 26.24 3.30 -17.05
CA MET A 89 25.71 2.33 -18.02
C MET A 89 26.64 2.15 -19.24
N VAL A 90 27.26 3.24 -19.71
CA VAL A 90 28.21 3.20 -20.84
C VAL A 90 29.50 2.48 -20.44
N VAL A 91 30.01 2.73 -19.23
CA VAL A 91 31.23 2.06 -18.73
C VAL A 91 31.01 0.56 -18.58
N ALA A 92 29.85 0.13 -18.07
CA ALA A 92 29.53 -1.29 -17.94
C ALA A 92 29.45 -2.02 -19.29
N ALA A 93 28.84 -1.38 -20.30
CA ALA A 93 28.75 -1.94 -21.64
C ALA A 93 30.13 -2.08 -22.31
N ALA A 94 31.01 -1.09 -22.16
CA ALA A 94 32.37 -1.14 -22.70
C ALA A 94 33.21 -2.27 -22.08
N ALA A 95 33.10 -2.49 -20.77
CA ALA A 95 33.81 -3.56 -20.08
C ALA A 95 33.42 -4.95 -20.59
N ALA A 96 32.14 -5.19 -20.84
CA ALA A 96 31.66 -6.47 -21.37
C ALA A 96 32.21 -6.77 -22.78
N VAL A 97 32.27 -5.76 -23.65
CA VAL A 97 32.87 -5.91 -24.99
C VAL A 97 34.37 -6.21 -24.91
N CYS A 98 35.10 -5.57 -23.99
CA CYS A 98 36.52 -5.86 -23.79
C CYS A 98 36.77 -7.31 -23.33
N VAL A 99 35.95 -7.85 -22.43
CA VAL A 99 36.10 -9.24 -21.97
C VAL A 99 35.85 -10.23 -23.11
N ILE A 100 34.82 -10.00 -23.92
CA ILE A 100 34.51 -10.86 -25.08
C ILE A 100 35.63 -10.79 -26.13
N ALA A 101 36.17 -9.60 -26.39
CA ALA A 101 37.29 -9.42 -27.32
C ALA A 101 38.57 -10.10 -26.83
N MET A 102 38.89 -10.00 -25.54
CA MET A 102 40.04 -10.70 -24.94
C MET A 102 39.89 -12.22 -25.00
N ALA A 103 38.69 -12.75 -24.72
CA ALA A 103 38.41 -14.18 -24.81
C ALA A 103 38.57 -14.68 -26.26
N ALA A 104 38.02 -13.96 -27.24
CA ALA A 104 38.19 -14.31 -28.65
C ALA A 104 39.66 -14.25 -29.10
N MET A 105 40.43 -13.26 -28.63
CA MET A 105 41.85 -13.12 -28.95
C MET A 105 42.70 -14.23 -28.32
N MET A 106 42.36 -14.68 -27.11
CA MET A 106 42.98 -15.86 -26.51
C MET A 106 42.64 -17.13 -27.29
N SER A 107 41.38 -17.32 -27.70
CA SER A 107 40.96 -18.50 -28.49
C SER A 107 41.63 -18.59 -29.87
N LEU A 108 41.98 -17.47 -30.50
CA LEU A 108 42.69 -17.46 -31.79
C LEU A 108 44.21 -17.66 -31.67
N ASN A 109 44.79 -17.51 -30.47
CA ASN A 109 46.21 -17.77 -30.20
C ASN A 109 46.45 -19.16 -29.56
N VAL A 110 45.41 -19.99 -29.40
CA VAL A 110 45.53 -21.39 -28.93
C VAL A 110 45.81 -22.30 -30.12
N ASP A 111 47.04 -22.23 -30.63
CA ASP A 111 47.67 -23.35 -31.33
C ASP A 111 48.79 -23.90 -30.43
N ASN A 112 48.66 -25.20 -30.11
CA ASN A 112 49.69 -26.07 -29.54
C ASN A 112 50.26 -25.76 -28.14
N ASN A 113 49.43 -25.88 -27.10
CA ASN A 113 49.95 -26.45 -25.85
C ASN A 113 48.96 -27.43 -25.21
N LYS A 114 49.35 -28.71 -25.20
CA LYS A 114 48.56 -29.85 -24.70
C LYS A 114 48.30 -29.66 -23.21
N VAL A 115 47.03 -29.72 -22.80
CA VAL A 115 46.63 -29.91 -21.40
C VAL A 115 47.11 -31.29 -20.97
N ALA A 116 48.07 -31.33 -20.05
CA ALA A 116 48.59 -32.56 -19.47
C ALA A 116 48.09 -32.69 -18.02
N GLY A 117 47.17 -33.66 -17.82
CA GLY A 117 47.03 -34.50 -16.63
C GLY A 117 46.68 -33.83 -15.29
N ASN A 118 45.53 -34.16 -14.72
CA ASN A 118 45.51 -35.24 -13.72
C ASN A 118 44.09 -35.84 -13.66
N GLU A 119 44.01 -37.08 -14.14
CA GLU A 119 42.89 -38.01 -14.06
C GLU A 119 43.00 -38.88 -12.78
N LYS A 120 43.65 -38.34 -11.73
CA LYS A 120 44.06 -39.10 -10.54
C LYS A 120 43.70 -38.42 -9.21
N LEU A 121 42.68 -37.55 -9.21
CA LEU A 121 42.14 -36.96 -7.99
C LEU A 121 40.72 -37.44 -7.64
N GLU A 122 40.05 -38.14 -8.55
CA GLU A 122 38.66 -38.58 -8.34
C GLU A 122 38.51 -39.81 -7.44
N GLU A 123 39.61 -40.52 -7.13
CA GLU A 123 39.58 -41.72 -6.28
C GLU A 123 39.78 -41.43 -4.79
N TYR A 124 40.22 -40.23 -4.38
CA TYR A 124 40.61 -39.96 -2.98
C TYR A 124 39.64 -39.07 -2.16
N VAL A 125 38.63 -38.45 -2.79
CA VAL A 125 37.72 -37.52 -2.09
C VAL A 125 36.39 -38.19 -1.68
N ILE A 126 36.10 -39.40 -2.18
CA ILE A 126 34.86 -40.15 -1.85
C ILE A 126 34.89 -40.68 -0.40
N GLU A 127 36.07 -40.83 0.22
CA GLU A 127 36.19 -41.52 1.52
C GLU A 127 36.03 -40.61 2.75
N HIS A 128 36.02 -39.28 2.62
CA HIS A 128 36.04 -38.37 3.78
C HIS A 128 34.89 -37.36 3.89
N VAL A 129 33.83 -37.47 3.08
CA VAL A 129 32.58 -36.69 3.28
C VAL A 129 31.43 -37.61 3.75
N GLY A 130 31.78 -38.60 4.56
CA GLY A 130 30.87 -39.36 5.41
C GLY A 130 31.08 -39.00 6.87
N SER A 131 31.08 -37.71 7.26
CA SER A 131 31.02 -37.22 8.66
C SER A 131 31.03 -35.69 8.72
N GLY A 132 29.98 -35.06 9.27
CA GLY A 132 29.92 -33.62 9.60
C GLY A 132 28.85 -32.85 8.82
N VAL A 133 27.57 -32.82 9.23
CA VAL A 133 27.02 -31.87 10.24
C VAL A 133 27.30 -30.42 9.79
N SER A 134 26.35 -29.55 9.40
CA SER A 134 24.96 -29.37 9.82
C SER A 134 24.23 -28.45 8.82
N ASP A 135 23.16 -28.94 8.20
CA ASP A 135 22.11 -28.12 7.60
C ASP A 135 21.27 -27.48 8.72
N PHE A 136 21.23 -26.15 8.73
CA PHE A 136 20.27 -25.36 9.50
C PHE A 136 19.66 -24.34 8.56
N GLN A 137 18.34 -24.41 8.34
CA GLN A 137 17.44 -23.27 8.58
C GLN A 137 15.96 -23.67 8.37
N GLY A 138 15.19 -23.66 9.46
CA GLY A 138 13.89 -22.98 9.48
C GLY A 138 12.65 -23.70 8.93
N GLU A 139 11.93 -24.32 9.87
CA GLU A 139 10.53 -24.77 9.85
C GLU A 139 9.54 -23.79 9.17
N VAL A 140 8.65 -24.33 8.33
CA VAL A 140 7.36 -23.69 8.00
C VAL A 140 6.28 -24.69 8.40
N GLU A 141 5.66 -24.46 9.55
CA GLU A 141 4.52 -25.24 10.03
C GLU A 141 3.35 -25.10 9.06
N ALA A 142 2.93 -26.23 8.48
CA ALA A 142 1.68 -26.33 7.72
C ALA A 142 0.53 -26.53 8.72
N VAL A 143 -0.29 -25.51 8.92
CA VAL A 143 -1.54 -25.62 9.68
C VAL A 143 -2.56 -26.38 8.84
N ASN A 144 -2.83 -27.62 9.23
CA ASN A 144 -3.81 -28.51 8.60
C ASN A 144 -5.22 -28.10 9.06
N ILE A 145 -6.05 -27.64 8.13
CA ILE A 145 -7.49 -27.43 8.36
C ILE A 145 -8.20 -28.70 7.90
N GLU A 146 -8.59 -29.56 8.85
CA GLU A 146 -9.57 -30.62 8.60
C GLU A 146 -10.90 -30.30 9.32
N LYS A 147 -11.88 -30.05 8.46
CA LYS A 147 -13.33 -30.34 8.49
C LYS A 147 -14.11 -30.39 9.81
#